data_AF-A0A258BR99-F1
#
_entry.id   AF-A0A258BR99-F1
#
_cell.length_a   1.000
_cell.length_b   1.000
_cell.length_c   1.000
_cell.angle_alpha   90.00
_cell.angle_beta   90.00
_cell.angle_gamma   90.00
#
_symmetry.space_group_name_H-M   'P 1'
#
loop_
_entity.id
_entity.type
_entity.pdbx_description
1 polymer ?
#
loop_
_entity_poly.entity_id
_entity_poly.type
_entity_poly.pdbx_seq_one_letter_code
_entity_poly.pdbx_strand_id
1 'polypeptide(L)'
;VLQARASGGPVLEHQKVALERATEALDQIRPGASRDMASALQRDPVLLRAAAAGRNGPIVEAMAPAARVRADPHLRADRFVERWQQLSQDRDRLYRAGDMTAREKAGKDMAGMAKSLERDPQVESILRGRTRELGLEIGMNRSRDMMGRGELGRQLTQDLGIGRDRGLSR
;
A
#
# COMPACT_ATOMS: atom_id res chain seq x y z
N VAL A 1 -10.39 -17.71 6.40
CA VAL A 1 -10.48 -16.36 5.74
C VAL A 1 -9.50 -16.18 4.59
N LEU A 2 -8.18 -16.06 4.82
CA LEU A 2 -7.21 -15.79 3.74
C LEU A 2 -7.14 -16.92 2.71
N GLN A 3 -7.20 -18.17 3.15
CA GLN A 3 -7.25 -19.34 2.28
C GLN A 3 -8.60 -19.49 1.56
N ALA A 4 -9.72 -19.24 2.23
CA ALA A 4 -11.04 -19.21 1.59
C ALA A 4 -11.12 -18.13 0.50
N ARG A 5 -10.55 -16.94 0.75
CA ARG A 5 -10.41 -15.87 -0.25
C ARG A 5 -9.48 -16.26 -1.40
N ALA A 6 -8.35 -16.93 -1.11
CA ALA A 6 -7.42 -17.40 -2.12
C ALA A 6 -8.00 -18.53 -2.99
N SER A 7 -8.92 -19.33 -2.44
CA SER A 7 -9.61 -20.43 -3.12
C SER A 7 -10.99 -20.03 -3.70
N GLY A 8 -11.38 -18.76 -3.63
CA GLY A 8 -12.67 -18.27 -4.16
C GLY A 8 -13.93 -18.74 -3.42
N GLY A 9 -13.80 -19.33 -2.23
CA GLY A 9 -14.92 -19.81 -1.42
C GLY A 9 -15.49 -18.76 -0.46
N PRO A 10 -16.77 -18.86 -0.06
CA PRO A 10 -17.36 -17.94 0.91
C PRO A 10 -16.64 -18.07 2.26
N VAL A 11 -16.29 -16.93 2.85
CA VAL A 11 -15.74 -16.87 4.20
C VAL A 11 -16.87 -17.07 5.19
N LEU A 12 -16.90 -18.22 5.86
CA LEU A 12 -17.92 -18.55 6.86
C LEU A 12 -17.80 -17.61 8.07
N GLU A 13 -18.93 -17.30 8.72
CA GLU A 13 -18.97 -16.36 9.87
C GLU A 13 -18.02 -16.79 11.00
N HIS A 14 -17.98 -18.07 11.35
CA HIS A 14 -17.05 -18.56 12.38
C HIS A 14 -15.58 -18.33 11.99
N GLN A 15 -15.24 -18.31 10.69
CA GLN A 15 -13.87 -18.01 10.25
C GLN A 15 -13.53 -16.53 10.44
N LYS A 16 -14.51 -15.63 10.27
CA LYS A 16 -14.33 -14.19 10.52
C LYS A 16 -14.08 -13.94 12.01
N VAL A 17 -14.94 -14.50 12.87
CA VAL A 17 -14.80 -14.42 14.33
C VAL A 17 -13.47 -15.02 14.80
N ALA A 18 -13.06 -16.17 14.25
CA ALA A 18 -11.77 -16.77 14.57
C ALA A 18 -10.58 -15.88 14.16
N LEU A 19 -10.66 -15.23 12.99
CA LEU A 19 -9.63 -14.29 12.54
C LEU A 19 -9.56 -13.04 13.42
N GLU A 20 -10.71 -12.49 13.82
CA GLU A 20 -10.79 -11.34 14.72
C GLU A 20 -10.14 -11.66 16.07
N ARG A 21 -10.55 -12.77 16.70
CA ARG A 21 -9.93 -13.23 17.97
C ARG A 21 -8.44 -13.48 17.84
N ALA A 22 -7.98 -14.04 16.71
CA ALA A 22 -6.55 -14.25 16.48
C ALA A 22 -5.78 -12.92 16.31
N THR A 23 -6.41 -11.93 15.66
CA THR A 23 -5.86 -10.58 15.49
C THR A 23 -5.72 -9.89 16.85
N GLU A 24 -6.77 -9.95 17.68
CA GLU A 24 -6.76 -9.40 19.04
C GLU A 24 -5.71 -10.08 19.93
N ALA A 25 -5.64 -11.42 19.90
CA ALA A 25 -4.65 -12.17 20.68
C ALA A 25 -3.21 -11.81 20.29
N LEU A 26 -2.92 -11.64 18.99
CA LEU A 26 -1.61 -11.18 18.52
C LEU A 26 -1.29 -9.78 19.03
N ASP A 27 -2.24 -8.86 18.96
CA ASP A 27 -2.04 -7.48 19.39
C ASP A 27 -1.94 -7.34 20.92
N GLN A 28 -2.53 -8.25 21.70
CA GLN A 28 -2.32 -8.36 23.15
C GLN A 28 -0.88 -8.78 23.50
N ILE A 29 -0.26 -9.67 22.71
CA ILE A 29 1.14 -10.08 22.91
C ILE A 29 2.08 -8.93 22.59
N ARG A 30 1.85 -8.27 21.45
CA ARG A 30 2.63 -7.10 21.04
C ARG A 30 1.77 -6.16 20.21
N PRO A 31 1.64 -4.88 20.59
CA PRO A 31 0.87 -3.91 19.82
C PRO A 31 1.29 -3.84 18.34
N GLY A 32 0.33 -4.12 17.46
CA GLY A 32 0.50 -4.08 16.00
C GLY A 32 1.11 -5.35 15.40
N ALA A 33 1.27 -6.43 16.15
CA ALA A 33 1.72 -7.72 15.63
C ALA A 33 0.78 -8.25 14.53
N SER A 34 -0.53 -8.01 14.63
CA SER A 34 -1.47 -8.39 13.58
C SER A 34 -1.16 -7.70 12.25
N ARG A 35 -0.78 -6.42 12.30
CA ARG A 35 -0.38 -5.63 11.12
C ARG A 35 0.97 -6.07 10.57
N ASP A 36 1.91 -6.42 11.44
CA ASP A 36 3.22 -6.93 11.05
C ASP A 36 3.06 -8.27 10.31
N MET A 37 2.19 -9.15 10.82
CA MET A 37 1.87 -10.44 10.20
C MET A 37 1.17 -10.25 8.85
N ALA A 38 0.18 -9.36 8.78
CA ALA A 38 -0.49 -9.03 7.52
C ALA A 38 0.49 -8.49 6.46
N SER A 39 1.41 -7.62 6.86
CA SER A 39 2.44 -7.06 5.98
C SER A 39 3.43 -8.13 5.49
N ALA A 40 3.85 -9.03 6.38
CA ALA A 40 4.70 -10.15 6.03
C ALA A 40 4.02 -11.08 5.01
N LEU A 41 2.76 -11.43 5.22
CA LEU A 41 1.96 -12.27 4.33
C LEU A 41 1.68 -11.63 2.96
N GLN A 42 1.50 -10.31 2.90
CA GLN A 42 1.35 -9.59 1.64
C GLN A 42 2.65 -9.63 0.81
N ARG A 43 3.81 -9.57 1.49
CA ARG A 43 5.11 -9.62 0.84
C ARG A 43 5.48 -11.03 0.39
N ASP A 44 5.21 -12.03 1.23
CA ASP A 44 5.45 -13.42 0.92
C ASP A 44 4.20 -14.28 1.23
N PRO A 45 3.33 -14.48 0.23
CA PRO A 45 2.15 -15.32 0.37
C PRO A 45 2.45 -16.80 0.66
N VAL A 46 3.68 -17.28 0.40
CA VAL A 46 4.08 -18.66 0.67
C VAL A 46 4.13 -18.93 2.17
N LEU A 47 4.41 -17.92 2.98
CA LEU A 47 4.36 -17.99 4.45
C LEU A 47 3.00 -18.44 4.96
N LEU A 48 1.91 -18.12 4.25
CA LEU A 48 0.56 -18.55 4.63
C LEU A 48 0.43 -20.07 4.60
N ARG A 49 1.00 -20.73 3.59
CA ARG A 49 0.97 -22.20 3.47
C ARG A 49 1.81 -22.86 4.55
N ALA A 50 2.97 -22.29 4.87
CA ALA A 50 3.83 -22.78 5.94
C ALA A 50 3.12 -22.68 7.30
N ALA A 51 2.52 -21.53 7.61
CA ALA A 51 1.77 -21.32 8.84
C ALA A 51 0.54 -22.24 8.93
N ALA A 52 -0.20 -22.42 7.83
CA ALA A 52 -1.33 -23.35 7.77
C ALA A 52 -0.91 -24.82 8.00
N ALA A 53 0.33 -25.18 7.65
CA ALA A 53 0.92 -26.49 7.93
C ALA A 53 1.55 -26.59 9.33
N GLY A 54 1.30 -25.62 10.22
CA GLY A 54 1.83 -25.56 11.58
C GLY A 54 3.26 -25.02 11.70
N ARG A 55 3.92 -24.67 10.59
CA ARG A 55 5.27 -24.11 10.58
C ARG A 55 5.20 -22.58 10.72
N ASN A 56 5.09 -22.12 11.96
CA ASN A 56 4.94 -20.70 12.28
C ASN A 56 6.26 -19.93 12.41
N GLY A 57 7.41 -20.60 12.50
CA GLY A 57 8.73 -19.94 12.61
C GLY A 57 8.98 -18.89 11.52
N PRO A 58 8.85 -19.25 10.23
CA PRO A 58 9.09 -18.32 9.12
C PRO A 58 8.21 -17.07 9.14
N ILE A 59 6.93 -17.19 9.53
CA ILE A 59 6.03 -16.02 9.59
C ILE A 59 6.38 -15.11 10.77
N VAL A 60 6.78 -15.67 11.92
CA VAL A 60 7.23 -14.89 13.08
C VAL A 60 8.52 -14.14 12.77
N GLU A 61 9.47 -14.77 12.07
CA GLU A 61 10.69 -14.13 11.60
C GLU A 61 10.41 -12.98 10.63
N ALA A 62 9.48 -13.19 9.68
CA ALA A 62 9.07 -12.18 8.71
C ALA A 62 8.30 -11.00 9.33
N MET A 63 7.73 -11.16 10.52
CA MET A 63 7.07 -10.06 11.25
C MET A 63 8.06 -9.04 11.84
N ALA A 64 9.30 -9.44 12.14
CA ALA A 64 10.31 -8.53 12.70
C ALA A 64 10.68 -7.37 11.74
N PRO A 65 11.02 -7.60 10.45
CA PRO A 65 11.25 -6.49 9.52
C PRO A 65 9.98 -5.67 9.27
N ALA A 66 8.79 -6.28 9.27
CA ALA A 66 7.53 -5.54 9.15
C ALA A 66 7.32 -4.59 10.34
N ALA A 67 7.64 -5.02 11.56
CA ALA A 67 7.60 -4.18 12.76
C ALA A 67 8.57 -2.99 12.67
N ARG A 68 9.79 -3.20 12.16
CA ARG A 68 10.77 -2.13 11.94
C ARG A 68 10.27 -1.08 10.96
N VAL A 69 9.73 -1.52 9.82
CA VAL A 69 9.12 -0.61 8.84
C VAL A 69 7.96 0.15 9.48
N ARG A 70 7.10 -0.52 10.26
CA ARG A 70 5.99 0.16 10.94
C ARG A 70 6.47 1.22 11.93
N ALA A 71 7.55 0.98 12.67
CA ALA A 71 8.07 1.91 13.65
C ALA A 71 8.78 3.13 13.02
N ASP A 72 9.44 2.95 11.88
CA ASP A 72 10.30 3.97 11.26
C ASP A 72 9.60 4.70 10.08
N PRO A 73 9.27 5.99 10.23
CA PRO A 73 8.66 6.78 9.16
C PRO A 73 9.50 6.88 7.88
N HIS A 74 10.83 6.84 7.97
CA HIS A 74 11.70 6.89 6.80
C HIS A 74 11.59 5.59 5.99
N LEU A 75 11.61 4.44 6.65
CA LEU A 75 11.39 3.16 5.98
C LEU A 75 9.99 3.06 5.36
N ARG A 76 8.95 3.62 6.01
CA ARG A 76 7.61 3.68 5.41
C ARG A 76 7.58 4.58 4.17
N ALA A 77 8.27 5.73 4.22
CA ALA A 77 8.39 6.62 3.06
C ALA A 77 9.15 5.96 1.90
N ASP A 78 10.25 5.25 2.18
CA ASP A 78 10.99 4.48 1.17
C ASP A 78 10.10 3.43 0.50
N ARG A 79 9.32 2.69 1.29
CA ARG A 79 8.36 1.70 0.78
C ARG A 79 7.26 2.35 -0.05
N PHE A 80 6.80 3.52 0.36
CA PHE A 80 5.82 4.28 -0.41
C PHE A 80 6.38 4.63 -1.79
N VAL A 81 7.59 5.21 -1.86
CA VAL A 81 8.24 5.58 -3.12
C VAL A 81 8.48 4.37 -4.01
N GLU A 82 9.04 3.28 -3.46
CA GLU A 82 9.30 2.04 -4.19
C GLU A 82 8.03 1.50 -4.86
N ARG A 83 6.93 1.39 -4.09
CA ARG A 83 5.66 0.89 -4.61
C ARG A 83 5.02 1.86 -5.61
N TRP A 84 5.12 3.16 -5.37
CA TRP A 84 4.59 4.19 -6.26
C TRP A 84 5.27 4.14 -7.63
N GLN A 85 6.60 4.06 -7.65
CA GLN A 85 7.38 3.95 -8.88
C GLN A 85 7.06 2.66 -9.63
N GLN A 86 6.95 1.52 -8.93
CA GLN A 86 6.56 0.26 -9.57
C GLN A 86 5.18 0.36 -10.24
N LEU A 87 4.17 0.88 -9.53
CA LEU A 87 2.83 1.05 -10.09
C LEU A 87 2.81 2.05 -11.26
N SER A 88 3.62 3.10 -11.20
CA SER A 88 3.77 4.07 -12.29
C SER A 88 4.33 3.39 -13.55
N GLN A 89 5.40 2.60 -13.41
CA GLN A 89 6.00 1.84 -14.51
C GLN A 89 5.03 0.80 -15.08
N ASP A 90 4.32 0.08 -14.21
CA ASP A 90 3.30 -0.89 -14.61
C ASP A 90 2.18 -0.21 -15.40
N ARG A 91 1.68 0.94 -14.91
CA ARG A 91 0.63 1.72 -15.56
C ARG A 91 1.04 2.21 -16.97
N ASP A 92 2.30 2.57 -17.15
CA ASP A 92 2.84 2.97 -18.46
C ASP A 92 3.04 1.79 -19.40
N ARG A 93 3.51 0.65 -18.87
CA ARG A 93 3.61 -0.60 -19.63
C ARG A 93 2.22 -1.05 -20.11
N LEU A 94 1.22 -1.02 -19.23
CA LEU A 94 -0.15 -1.43 -19.53
C LEU A 94 -0.81 -0.49 -20.56
N TYR A 95 -0.50 0.81 -20.52
CA TYR A 95 -0.94 1.75 -21.55
C TYR A 95 -0.37 1.43 -22.93
N ARG A 96 0.94 1.16 -23.02
CA ARG A 96 1.57 0.77 -24.29
C ARG A 96 1.03 -0.56 -24.82
N ALA A 97 0.64 -1.46 -23.92
CA ALA A 97 0.02 -2.73 -24.27
C ALA A 97 -1.49 -2.63 -24.62
N GLY A 98 -2.11 -1.46 -24.43
CA GLY A 98 -3.55 -1.25 -24.68
C GLY A 98 -4.48 -1.85 -23.60
N ASP A 99 -3.95 -2.39 -22.50
CA ASP A 99 -4.75 -2.93 -21.39
C ASP A 99 -5.19 -1.81 -20.45
N MET A 100 -6.25 -1.12 -20.86
CA MET A 100 -6.80 0.02 -20.13
C MET A 100 -7.44 -0.38 -18.79
N THR A 101 -7.99 -1.60 -18.69
CA THR A 101 -8.61 -2.10 -17.46
C THR A 101 -7.56 -2.35 -16.37
N ALA A 102 -6.47 -3.04 -16.71
CA ALA A 102 -5.37 -3.24 -15.76
C ALA A 102 -4.68 -1.90 -15.42
N ARG A 103 -4.56 -0.99 -16.40
CA ARG A 103 -4.04 0.37 -16.17
C ARG A 103 -4.90 1.13 -15.16
N GLU A 104 -6.22 1.07 -15.27
CA GLU A 104 -7.14 1.71 -14.33
C GLU A 104 -7.01 1.10 -12.93
N LYS A 105 -6.86 -0.22 -12.83
CA LYS A 105 -6.61 -0.90 -11.56
C LYS A 105 -5.31 -0.42 -10.90
N ALA A 106 -4.21 -0.32 -11.65
CA ALA A 106 -2.95 0.25 -11.14
C ALA A 106 -3.15 1.71 -10.68
N GLY A 107 -3.93 2.50 -11.41
CA GLY A 107 -4.31 3.86 -10.99
C GLY A 107 -5.09 3.90 -9.68
N LYS A 108 -6.07 3.02 -9.49
CA LYS A 108 -6.83 2.89 -8.24
C LYS A 108 -5.94 2.53 -7.06
N ASP A 109 -4.98 1.62 -7.26
CA ASP A 109 -3.99 1.27 -6.23
C ASP A 109 -3.14 2.50 -5.85
N MET A 110 -2.69 3.28 -6.83
CA MET A 110 -1.96 4.53 -6.58
C MET A 110 -2.82 5.57 -5.84
N ALA A 111 -4.11 5.72 -6.18
CA ALA A 111 -5.02 6.60 -5.45
C ALA A 111 -5.21 6.15 -3.99
N GLY A 112 -5.32 4.84 -3.75
CA GLY A 112 -5.38 4.28 -2.41
C GLY A 112 -4.12 4.60 -1.60
N MET A 113 -2.95 4.51 -2.22
CA MET A 113 -1.69 4.94 -1.59
C MET A 113 -1.70 6.43 -1.28
N ALA A 114 -2.07 7.29 -2.23
CA ALA A 114 -2.13 8.73 -2.01
C ALA A 114 -3.06 9.11 -0.83
N LYS A 115 -4.22 8.44 -0.73
CA LYS A 115 -5.15 8.60 0.40
C LYS A 115 -4.56 8.12 1.73
N SER A 116 -3.70 7.11 1.73
CA SER A 116 -3.07 6.60 2.96
C SER A 116 -2.18 7.65 3.64
N LEU A 117 -1.67 8.65 2.91
CA LEU A 117 -0.88 9.75 3.47
C LEU A 117 -1.67 10.62 4.45
N GLU A 118 -2.99 10.75 4.28
CA GLU A 118 -3.86 11.46 5.25
C GLU A 118 -3.80 10.83 6.65
N ARG A 119 -3.48 9.53 6.71
CA ARG A 119 -3.39 8.75 7.96
C ARG A 119 -1.95 8.60 8.45
N ASP A 120 -0.96 9.08 7.69
CA ASP A 120 0.45 9.04 8.07
C ASP A 120 1.15 10.39 7.83
N PRO A 121 0.88 11.40 8.68
CA PRO A 121 1.42 12.75 8.51
C PRO A 121 2.96 12.80 8.55
N GLN A 122 3.60 11.83 9.22
CA GLN A 122 5.07 11.75 9.30
C GLN A 122 5.66 11.36 7.94
N VAL A 123 5.10 10.33 7.30
CA VAL A 123 5.51 9.91 5.95
C VAL A 123 5.21 11.02 4.95
N GLU A 124 4.05 11.67 5.05
CA GLU A 124 3.71 12.78 4.17
C GLU A 124 4.75 13.91 4.25
N SER A 125 5.20 14.26 5.45
CA SER A 125 6.24 15.27 5.66
C SER A 125 7.55 14.90 4.97
N ILE A 126 7.97 13.64 5.05
CA ILE A 126 9.21 13.14 4.42
C ILE A 126 9.08 13.18 2.90
N LEU A 127 7.94 12.76 2.35
CA LEU A 127 7.72 12.67 0.91
C LEU A 127 7.63 14.03 0.21
N ARG A 128 7.33 15.12 0.93
CA ARG A 128 7.39 16.49 0.37
C ARG A 128 8.78 16.84 -0.17
N GLY A 129 9.83 16.38 0.52
CA GLY A 129 11.21 16.52 0.05
C GLY A 129 11.54 15.63 -1.15
N ARG A 130 10.70 14.63 -1.46
CA ARG A 130 10.93 13.56 -2.45
C ARG A 130 9.93 13.58 -3.60
N THR A 131 9.28 14.71 -3.85
CA THR A 131 8.28 14.87 -4.94
C THR A 131 8.79 14.47 -6.32
N ARG A 132 10.10 14.63 -6.57
CA ARG A 132 10.76 14.19 -7.81
C ARG A 132 10.66 12.68 -8.01
N GLU A 133 10.88 11.91 -6.96
CA GLU A 133 10.81 10.45 -6.99
C GLU A 133 9.39 9.92 -7.19
N LEU A 134 8.39 10.79 -6.99
CA LEU A 134 6.97 10.49 -7.23
C LEU A 134 6.51 10.88 -8.64
N GLY A 135 7.40 11.39 -9.51
CA GLY A 135 7.07 11.79 -10.88
C GLY A 135 6.37 13.14 -11.00
N LEU A 136 6.32 13.94 -9.93
CA LEU A 136 5.70 15.28 -9.92
C LEU A 136 6.61 16.37 -10.54
N GLU A 137 7.62 16.00 -11.33
CA GLU A 137 8.64 16.92 -11.87
C GLU A 137 8.11 17.90 -12.93
N ILE A 138 7.03 17.56 -13.66
CA ILE A 138 6.60 18.31 -14.85
C ILE A 138 5.92 19.66 -14.53
N GLY A 139 5.74 20.04 -13.25
CA GLY A 139 5.03 21.27 -12.88
C GLY A 139 5.58 22.12 -11.72
N MET A 140 6.73 21.79 -11.11
CA MET A 140 7.08 22.38 -9.80
C MET A 140 8.52 22.86 -9.67
N ASN A 141 8.73 24.11 -10.11
CA ASN A 141 9.82 24.94 -9.59
C ASN A 141 9.32 26.07 -8.65
N ARG A 142 8.01 26.12 -8.33
CA ARG A 142 7.40 27.23 -7.56
C ARG A 142 6.53 26.83 -6.36
N SER A 143 6.17 25.56 -6.18
CA SER A 143 5.19 25.12 -5.15
C SER A 143 5.78 24.28 -4.02
N ARG A 144 7.12 24.18 -3.94
CA ARG A 144 7.81 23.31 -2.96
C ARG A 144 7.68 23.82 -1.52
N ASP A 145 7.62 25.13 -1.34
CA ASP A 145 7.61 25.78 -0.02
C ASP A 145 6.20 26.18 0.46
N MET A 146 5.19 26.04 -0.41
CA MET A 146 3.79 26.44 -0.15
C MET A 146 2.85 25.26 0.11
N MET A 147 3.33 24.01 0.06
CA MET A 147 2.49 22.87 0.39
C MET A 147 2.22 22.83 1.90
N GLY A 148 0.95 22.95 2.30
CA GLY A 148 0.47 22.76 3.67
C GLY A 148 0.22 21.28 3.98
N ARG A 149 0.20 20.87 5.27
CA ARG A 149 -0.03 19.48 5.71
C ARG A 149 -1.32 18.90 5.05
N GLY A 150 -1.27 17.66 4.55
CA GLY A 150 -2.40 16.98 3.90
C GLY A 150 -2.55 17.22 2.39
N GLU A 151 -1.74 18.09 1.78
CA GLU A 151 -1.86 18.45 0.36
C GLU A 151 -1.18 17.46 -0.60
N LEU A 152 -0.15 16.73 -0.15
CA LEU A 152 0.62 15.86 -1.04
C LEU A 152 -0.23 14.71 -1.59
N GLY A 153 -1.03 14.06 -0.74
CA GLY A 153 -1.93 12.98 -1.17
C GLY A 153 -3.00 13.46 -2.17
N ARG A 154 -3.52 14.68 -1.99
CA ARG A 154 -4.47 15.29 -2.92
C ARG A 154 -3.83 15.56 -4.27
N GLN A 155 -2.62 16.11 -4.26
CA GLN A 155 -1.88 16.40 -5.48
C GLN A 155 -1.53 15.12 -6.26
N LEU A 156 -1.06 14.08 -5.58
CA LEU A 156 -0.81 12.77 -6.20
C LEU A 156 -2.07 12.23 -6.87
N THR A 157 -3.23 12.32 -6.20
CA THR A 157 -4.50 11.88 -6.79
C THR A 157 -4.90 12.71 -8.01
N GLN A 158 -4.62 14.02 -7.99
CA GLN A 158 -4.89 14.93 -9.10
C GLN A 158 -3.99 14.65 -10.31
N ASP A 159 -2.70 14.42 -10.09
CA ASP A 159 -1.72 14.09 -11.13
C ASP A 159 -2.03 12.77 -11.84
N LEU A 160 -2.54 11.78 -11.10
CA LEU A 160 -3.02 10.52 -11.67
C LEU A 160 -4.20 10.70 -12.65
N GLY A 161 -4.82 11.88 -12.71
CA GLY A 161 -5.97 12.17 -13.58
C GLY A 161 -7.27 11.51 -13.11
N ILE A 162 -7.30 10.97 -11.89
CA ILE A 162 -8.44 10.21 -11.34
C ILE A 162 -9.61 11.14 -10.95
N GLY A 163 -9.38 12.46 -10.95
CA GLY A 163 -10.40 13.49 -10.65
C GLY A 163 -10.98 14.23 -11.85
N ARG A 164 -10.65 13.87 -13.11
CA ARG A 164 -11.27 14.50 -14.27
C ARG A 164 -11.52 13.47 -15.36
N ASP A 165 -12.79 13.28 -15.66
CA ASP A 165 -13.27 12.88 -16.98
C ASP A 165 -12.45 13.60 -18.06
N ARG A 166 -11.41 12.94 -18.58
CA ARG A 166 -10.89 13.30 -19.89
C ARG A 166 -11.83 12.66 -20.88
N GLY A 167 -12.93 13.37 -21.12
CA GLY A 167 -13.59 13.34 -22.41
C GLY A 167 -12.50 13.51 -23.46
N LEU A 168 -12.15 12.39 -24.11
CA LEU A 168 -11.39 12.40 -25.35
C LEU A 168 -12.35 12.95 -26.40
N SER A 169 -12.40 14.28 -26.53
CA SER A 169 -12.88 14.91 -27.75
C SER A 169 -11.88 14.62 -28.84
N ARG A 170 -12.17 13.60 -29.66
CA ARG A 170 -11.89 13.59 -31.09
C ARG A 170 -13.05 12.92 -31.79
#